data_AF-A0A956YYH7-F1
#
_entry.id   AF-A0A956YYH7-F1
#
_cell.length_a   1.000
_cell.length_b   1.000
_cell.length_c   1.000
_cell.angle_alpha   90.00
_cell.angle_beta   90.00
_cell.angle_gamma   90.00
#
_symmetry.space_group_name_H-M   'P 1'
#
loop_
_entity.id
_entity.type
_entity.pdbx_description
1 polymer ?
#
loop_
_entity_poly.entity_id
_entity_poly.type
_entity_poly.pdbx_seq_one_letter_code
_entity_poly.pdbx_strand_id
1 'polypeptide(L)'
;MASLVTEQGIVHYEVYGRGRPVLLLHGWLNSWAVWRKTIELLGNSYRVYALDFFGFGESGDQTEDYSVDNFTELVNQFMERMGIVKAPLIGHSMGGTVSLKMAIEHPERIVKVGVVGSPIVGSSLSPLLKVAAYRGWVDLANNAPGVYNVFQAGFRPFIKGYSYFLSRDGKQLGEMLSADA
;
A
#
# COMPACT_ATOMS: atom_id res chain seq x y z
N MET A 1 -12.11 6.60 -14.32
CA MET A 1 -11.05 6.67 -13.30
C MET A 1 -10.28 7.97 -13.47
N ALA A 2 -9.95 8.65 -12.38
CA ALA A 2 -9.18 9.88 -12.41
C ALA A 2 -7.68 9.56 -12.31
N SER A 3 -6.89 10.20 -13.15
CA SER A 3 -5.44 10.05 -13.15
C SER A 3 -4.76 11.41 -13.16
N LEU A 4 -3.55 11.44 -12.64
CA LEU A 4 -2.71 12.61 -12.55
C LEU A 4 -1.32 12.28 -13.08
N VAL A 5 -0.79 13.13 -13.97
CA VAL A 5 0.58 12.99 -14.45
C VAL A 5 1.53 13.68 -13.48
N THR A 6 2.52 12.93 -13.04
CA THR A 6 3.65 13.36 -12.21
C THR A 6 4.95 13.21 -13.00
N GLU A 7 6.07 13.66 -12.46
CA GLU A 7 7.38 13.48 -13.09
C GLU A 7 7.83 12.01 -13.08
N GLN A 8 7.38 11.24 -12.09
CA GLN A 8 7.73 9.83 -11.92
C GLN A 8 6.80 8.86 -12.68
N GLY A 9 5.61 9.33 -13.10
CA GLY A 9 4.62 8.48 -13.76
C GLY A 9 3.18 8.99 -13.67
N ILE A 10 2.24 8.09 -13.96
CA ILE A 10 0.80 8.36 -13.89
C ILE A 10 0.28 7.78 -12.58
N VAL A 11 -0.29 8.66 -11.75
CA VAL A 11 -0.91 8.30 -10.48
C VAL A 11 -2.41 8.20 -10.67
N HIS A 12 -2.95 7.00 -10.47
CA HIS A 12 -4.38 6.80 -10.34
C HIS A 12 -4.85 7.18 -8.93
N TYR A 13 -6.03 7.80 -8.85
CA TYR A 13 -6.67 8.09 -7.58
C TYR A 13 -8.18 8.10 -7.71
N GLU A 14 -8.85 7.77 -6.61
CA GLU A 14 -10.28 7.99 -6.44
C GLU A 14 -10.53 9.14 -5.47
N VAL A 15 -11.56 9.93 -5.73
CA VAL A 15 -11.93 11.08 -4.91
C VAL A 15 -13.41 11.09 -4.62
N TYR A 16 -13.75 11.29 -3.35
CA TYR A 16 -15.14 11.41 -2.92
C TYR A 16 -15.32 12.50 -1.86
N GLY A 17 -16.50 13.10 -1.83
CA GLY A 17 -16.84 14.17 -0.89
C GLY A 17 -16.36 15.57 -1.28
N ARG A 18 -16.54 16.52 -0.36
CA ARG A 18 -16.23 17.94 -0.52
C ARG A 18 -15.61 18.49 0.76
N GLY A 19 -14.90 19.62 0.65
CA GLY A 19 -14.29 20.30 1.79
C GLY A 19 -12.80 20.04 1.92
N ARG A 20 -12.31 19.91 3.17
CA ARG A 20 -10.87 19.82 3.47
C ARG A 20 -10.29 18.49 2.95
N PRO A 21 -9.09 18.50 2.33
CA PRO A 21 -8.48 17.30 1.76
C PRO A 21 -8.04 16.31 2.85
N VAL A 22 -8.18 15.01 2.59
CA VAL A 22 -7.59 13.89 3.36
C VAL A 22 -7.06 12.88 2.36
N LEU A 23 -5.83 12.40 2.52
CA LEU A 23 -5.24 11.40 1.62
C LEU A 23 -5.17 10.03 2.32
N LEU A 24 -5.50 8.98 1.59
CA LEU A 24 -5.48 7.59 2.02
C LEU A 24 -4.46 6.81 1.18
N LEU A 25 -3.53 6.13 1.86
CA LEU A 25 -2.40 5.42 1.24
C LEU A 25 -2.48 3.92 1.55
N HIS A 26 -2.54 3.08 0.52
CA HIS A 26 -2.70 1.63 0.69
C HIS A 26 -1.39 0.90 1.06
N GLY A 27 -1.48 -0.38 1.39
CA GLY A 27 -0.32 -1.23 1.68
C GLY A 27 0.24 -1.94 0.46
N TRP A 28 1.31 -2.71 0.65
CA TRP A 28 1.83 -3.63 -0.37
C TRP A 28 0.73 -4.61 -0.83
N LEU A 29 0.72 -4.96 -2.13
CA LEU A 29 -0.27 -5.86 -2.77
C LEU A 29 -1.75 -5.41 -2.66
N ASN A 30 -2.00 -4.13 -2.39
CA ASN A 30 -3.34 -3.54 -2.36
C ASN A 30 -3.48 -2.46 -3.43
N SER A 31 -4.67 -1.88 -3.53
CA SER A 31 -4.96 -0.65 -4.27
C SER A 31 -5.85 0.28 -3.43
N TRP A 32 -6.27 1.41 -3.98
CA TRP A 32 -7.24 2.35 -3.43
C TRP A 32 -8.50 1.63 -2.93
N ALA A 33 -8.86 0.48 -3.51
CA ALA A 33 -10.07 -0.27 -3.22
C ALA A 33 -10.19 -0.68 -1.74
N VAL A 34 -9.06 -0.89 -1.05
CA VAL A 34 -9.05 -1.18 0.41
C VAL A 34 -9.71 -0.06 1.22
N TRP A 35 -9.69 1.16 0.69
CA TRP A 35 -10.24 2.35 1.31
C TRP A 35 -11.68 2.67 0.90
N ARG A 36 -12.34 1.85 0.08
CA ARG A 36 -13.69 2.16 -0.45
C ARG A 36 -14.70 2.51 0.64
N LYS A 37 -14.83 1.69 1.69
CA LYS A 37 -15.74 2.00 2.81
C LYS A 37 -15.33 3.27 3.57
N THR A 38 -14.02 3.50 3.71
CA THR A 38 -13.48 4.68 4.39
C THR A 38 -13.73 5.96 3.60
N ILE A 39 -13.60 5.92 2.27
CA ILE A 39 -13.86 7.06 1.38
C ILE A 39 -15.34 7.47 1.46
N GLU A 40 -16.25 6.49 1.46
CA GLU A 40 -17.70 6.71 1.55
C GLU A 40 -18.09 7.35 2.89
N LEU A 41 -17.51 6.87 3.99
CA LEU A 41 -17.81 7.40 5.33
C LEU A 41 -17.24 8.81 5.54
N LEU A 42 -15.95 9.01 5.23
CA LEU A 42 -15.28 10.29 5.44
C LEU A 42 -15.70 11.35 4.42
N GLY A 43 -16.15 10.95 3.22
CA GLY A 43 -16.59 11.85 2.16
C GLY A 43 -17.80 12.73 2.53
N ASN A 44 -18.53 12.36 3.58
CA ASN A 44 -19.62 13.17 4.12
C ASN A 44 -19.14 14.49 4.76
N SER A 45 -17.86 14.60 5.12
CA SER A 45 -17.31 15.77 5.81
C SER A 45 -15.99 16.28 5.22
N TYR A 46 -15.31 15.47 4.41
CA TYR A 46 -14.01 15.76 3.84
C TYR A 46 -14.01 15.50 2.34
N ARG A 47 -13.04 16.10 1.64
CA ARG A 47 -12.68 15.69 0.29
C ARG A 47 -11.58 14.64 0.41
N VAL A 48 -11.91 13.38 0.19
CA VAL A 48 -11.03 12.26 0.48
C VAL A 48 -10.44 11.74 -0.82
N TYR A 49 -9.13 11.56 -0.85
CA TYR A 49 -8.36 11.05 -1.98
C TYR A 49 -7.75 9.71 -1.60
N ALA A 50 -8.04 8.65 -2.34
CA ALA A 50 -7.38 7.35 -2.18
C ALA A 50 -6.47 7.12 -3.40
N LEU A 51 -5.17 7.03 -3.15
CA LEU A 51 -4.15 6.96 -4.21
C LEU A 51 -3.75 5.51 -4.44
N ASP A 52 -3.43 5.17 -5.70
CA ASP A 52 -2.67 3.98 -6.03
C ASP A 52 -1.18 4.30 -6.10
N PHE A 53 -0.35 3.53 -5.40
CA PHE A 53 1.10 3.60 -5.51
C PHE A 53 1.59 2.98 -6.83
N PHE A 54 2.75 3.43 -7.29
CA PHE A 54 3.40 2.85 -8.47
C PHE A 54 3.59 1.33 -8.36
N GLY A 55 3.29 0.62 -9.45
CA GLY A 55 3.31 -0.85 -9.48
C GLY A 55 2.07 -1.51 -8.88
N PHE A 56 1.06 -0.72 -8.46
CA PHE A 56 -0.19 -1.21 -7.89
C PHE A 56 -1.40 -0.51 -8.52
N GLY A 57 -2.54 -1.19 -8.47
CA GLY A 57 -3.81 -0.66 -8.99
C GLY A 57 -3.68 -0.25 -10.45
N GLU A 58 -4.06 0.99 -10.75
CA GLU A 58 -4.00 1.56 -12.10
C GLU A 58 -2.86 2.60 -12.27
N SER A 59 -1.99 2.74 -11.27
CA SER A 59 -0.82 3.64 -11.36
C SER A 59 0.32 2.99 -12.13
N GLY A 60 0.92 3.74 -13.06
CA GLY A 60 2.05 3.31 -13.88
C GLY A 60 3.27 4.20 -13.65
N ASP A 61 4.44 3.59 -13.47
CA ASP A 61 5.69 4.31 -13.22
C ASP A 61 6.61 4.36 -14.44
N GLN A 62 7.52 5.33 -14.43
CA GLN A 62 8.60 5.45 -15.43
C GLN A 62 9.98 5.11 -14.84
N THR A 63 10.05 4.90 -13.52
CA THR A 63 11.31 4.85 -12.77
C THR A 63 11.80 3.44 -12.44
N GLU A 64 10.92 2.44 -12.45
CA GLU A 64 11.15 1.08 -11.94
C GLU A 64 11.65 1.03 -10.48
N ASP A 65 11.51 2.13 -9.74
CA ASP A 65 11.87 2.27 -8.33
C ASP A 65 10.62 2.13 -7.45
N TYR A 66 10.52 1.02 -6.72
CA TYR A 66 9.43 0.76 -5.78
C TYR A 66 9.86 0.99 -4.32
N SER A 67 10.78 1.92 -4.10
CA SER A 67 11.22 2.34 -2.77
C SER A 67 10.18 3.20 -2.05
N VAL A 68 10.25 3.20 -0.70
CA VAL A 68 9.44 4.11 0.14
C VAL A 68 9.72 5.58 -0.21
N ASP A 69 10.94 5.88 -0.63
CA ASP A 69 11.38 7.23 -1.02
C ASP A 69 10.66 7.65 -2.30
N ASN A 70 10.60 6.77 -3.30
CA ASN A 70 9.86 7.03 -4.54
C ASN A 70 8.36 7.22 -4.28
N PHE A 71 7.76 6.42 -3.39
CA PHE A 71 6.36 6.59 -2.98
C PHE A 71 6.10 7.86 -2.16
N THR A 72 7.08 8.32 -1.38
CA THR A 72 7.00 9.59 -0.64
C THR A 72 6.96 10.75 -1.61
N GLU A 73 7.86 10.75 -2.60
CA GLU A 73 7.89 11.77 -3.63
C GLU A 73 6.63 11.75 -4.51
N LEU A 74 6.08 10.56 -4.82
CA LEU A 74 4.80 10.42 -5.51
C LEU A 74 3.69 11.21 -4.78
N VAL A 75 3.58 11.03 -3.46
CA VAL A 75 2.57 11.72 -2.63
C VAL A 75 2.83 13.23 -2.61
N ASN A 76 4.09 13.65 -2.50
CA ASN A 76 4.48 15.05 -2.53
C ASN A 76 4.08 15.73 -3.86
N GLN A 77 4.41 15.12 -5.00
CA GLN A 77 4.04 15.62 -6.33
C GLN A 77 2.53 15.60 -6.53
N PHE A 78 1.84 14.55 -6.06
CA PHE A 78 0.38 14.50 -6.10
C PHE A 78 -0.23 15.70 -5.36
N MET A 79 0.22 15.97 -4.13
CA MET A 79 -0.26 17.11 -3.35
C MET A 79 0.00 18.44 -4.06
N GLU A 80 1.20 18.64 -4.61
CA GLU A 80 1.55 19.85 -5.35
C GLU A 80 0.64 20.08 -6.57
N ARG A 81 0.52 19.08 -7.44
CA ARG A 81 -0.25 19.18 -8.69
C ARG A 81 -1.76 19.36 -8.43
N MET A 82 -2.25 18.81 -7.31
CA MET A 82 -3.65 18.99 -6.88
C MET A 82 -3.88 20.32 -6.13
N GLY A 83 -2.85 21.13 -5.91
CA GLY A 83 -2.93 22.37 -5.13
C GLY A 83 -3.22 22.14 -3.65
N ILE A 84 -2.91 20.95 -3.12
CA ILE A 84 -3.10 20.59 -1.72
C ILE A 84 -1.88 21.07 -0.94
N VAL A 85 -2.01 22.26 -0.34
CA VAL A 85 -0.95 22.85 0.49
C VAL A 85 -0.70 22.04 1.76
N LYS A 86 -1.79 21.60 2.42
CA LYS A 86 -1.69 20.85 3.68
C LYS A 86 -2.84 19.87 3.87
N ALA A 87 -2.55 18.63 4.25
CA ALA A 87 -3.57 17.61 4.51
C ALA A 87 -3.12 16.60 5.59
N PRO A 88 -4.06 15.94 6.30
CA PRO A 88 -3.75 14.71 7.03
C PRO A 88 -3.59 13.53 6.07
N LEU A 89 -2.70 12.61 6.44
CA LEU A 89 -2.49 11.33 5.75
C LEU A 89 -2.98 10.18 6.62
N ILE A 90 -3.62 9.18 6.02
CA ILE A 90 -3.93 7.91 6.66
C ILE A 90 -3.33 6.79 5.83
N GLY A 91 -2.46 5.98 6.43
CA GLY A 91 -1.73 4.94 5.72
C GLY A 91 -1.89 3.57 6.36
N HIS A 92 -2.05 2.55 5.52
CA HIS A 92 -2.09 1.14 5.93
C HIS A 92 -0.78 0.44 5.55
N SER A 93 -0.19 -0.34 6.48
CA SER A 93 1.04 -1.09 6.23
C SER A 93 2.15 -0.18 5.63
N MET A 94 2.67 -0.50 4.45
CA MET A 94 3.61 0.34 3.68
C MET A 94 3.15 1.81 3.55
N GLY A 95 1.87 2.07 3.28
CA GLY A 95 1.34 3.43 3.16
C GLY A 95 1.42 4.23 4.46
N GLY A 96 1.45 3.57 5.62
CA GLY A 96 1.69 4.24 6.90
C GLY A 96 3.16 4.60 7.10
N THR A 97 4.09 3.77 6.63
CA THR A 97 5.52 4.12 6.59
C THR A 97 5.76 5.34 5.69
N VAL A 98 5.13 5.38 4.51
CA VAL A 98 5.15 6.55 3.61
C VAL A 98 4.53 7.78 4.29
N SER A 99 3.39 7.62 4.98
CA SER A 99 2.73 8.73 5.67
C SER A 99 3.60 9.35 6.77
N LEU A 100 4.31 8.50 7.54
CA LEU A 100 5.24 8.96 8.57
C LEU A 100 6.46 9.65 7.94
N LYS A 101 7.00 9.09 6.86
CA LYS A 101 8.13 9.68 6.15
C LYS A 101 7.78 11.06 5.58
N MET A 102 6.61 11.20 4.93
CA MET A 102 6.07 12.50 4.51
C MET A 102 5.99 13.53 5.63
N ALA A 103 5.58 13.12 6.84
CA ALA A 103 5.50 14.04 7.98
C ALA A 103 6.86 14.45 8.53
N ILE A 104 7.90 13.63 8.34
CA ILE A 104 9.28 13.92 8.75
C ILE A 104 9.96 14.84 7.72
N GLU A 105 9.81 14.53 6.43
CA GLU A 105 10.51 15.24 5.34
C GLU A 105 9.77 16.51 4.88
N HIS A 106 8.44 16.52 4.98
CA HIS A 106 7.58 17.65 4.58
C HIS A 106 6.59 18.05 5.70
N PRO A 107 7.07 18.39 6.91
CA PRO A 107 6.21 18.72 8.06
C PRO A 107 5.28 19.93 7.80
N GLU A 108 5.65 20.82 6.88
CA GLU A 108 4.84 21.94 6.44
C GLU A 108 3.58 21.48 5.70
N ARG A 109 3.63 20.35 5.00
CA ARG A 109 2.54 19.78 4.18
C ARG A 109 1.61 18.85 4.97
N ILE A 110 2.04 18.32 6.11
CA ILE A 110 1.25 17.31 6.83
C ILE A 110 0.59 17.89 8.09
N VAL A 111 -0.74 17.70 8.22
CA VAL A 111 -1.50 18.15 9.41
C VAL A 111 -1.41 17.14 10.55
N LYS A 112 -1.67 15.87 10.22
CA LYS A 112 -1.70 14.72 11.13
C LYS A 112 -1.44 13.44 10.32
N VAL A 113 -0.95 12.41 11.00
CA VAL A 113 -0.78 11.08 10.42
C VAL A 113 -1.61 10.06 11.20
N GLY A 114 -2.41 9.28 10.48
CA GLY A 114 -3.07 8.07 10.97
C GLY A 114 -2.38 6.84 10.40
N VAL A 115 -2.05 5.86 11.26
CA VAL A 115 -1.30 4.67 10.87
C VAL A 115 -2.10 3.42 11.23
N VAL A 116 -2.27 2.50 10.28
CA VAL A 116 -3.01 1.25 10.46
C VAL A 116 -2.10 0.08 10.11
N GLY A 117 -1.72 -0.72 11.12
CA GLY A 117 -0.97 -1.97 10.89
C GLY A 117 0.39 -1.80 10.20
N SER A 118 1.08 -0.67 10.42
CA SER A 118 2.32 -0.35 9.71
C SER A 118 3.59 -0.67 10.50
N PRO A 119 4.65 -1.14 9.81
CA PRO A 119 5.96 -1.23 10.42
C PRO A 119 6.53 0.20 10.61
N ILE A 120 6.76 0.57 11.86
CA ILE A 120 7.36 1.87 12.21
C ILE A 120 8.89 1.75 12.27
N VAL A 121 9.40 0.57 12.65
CA VAL A 121 10.83 0.25 12.66
C VAL A 121 11.07 -0.81 11.60
N GLY A 122 12.03 -0.60 10.70
CA GLY A 122 12.30 -1.52 9.59
C GLY A 122 12.66 -2.95 10.04
N SER A 123 13.20 -3.10 11.26
CA SER A 123 13.47 -4.41 11.86
C SER A 123 12.21 -5.17 12.29
N SER A 124 11.09 -4.46 12.52
CA SER A 124 9.81 -5.01 12.97
C SER A 124 9.00 -5.74 11.90
N LEU A 125 9.49 -5.78 10.65
CA LEU A 125 8.92 -6.65 9.63
C LEU A 125 8.99 -8.10 10.08
N SER A 126 7.87 -8.82 9.98
CA SER A 126 7.82 -10.22 10.34
C SER A 126 8.83 -11.02 9.49
N PRO A 127 9.47 -12.06 10.04
CA PRO A 127 10.38 -12.91 9.26
C PRO A 127 9.74 -13.48 8.00
N LEU A 128 8.44 -13.81 8.05
CA LEU A 128 7.68 -14.30 6.91
C LEU A 128 7.63 -13.26 5.77
N LEU A 129 7.40 -11.98 6.08
CA LEU A 129 7.41 -10.91 5.08
C LEU A 129 8.80 -10.71 4.47
N LYS A 130 9.87 -10.85 5.27
CA LYS A 130 11.25 -10.77 4.76
C LYS A 130 11.55 -11.90 3.78
N VAL A 131 11.08 -13.12 4.08
CA VAL A 131 11.19 -14.27 3.17
C VAL A 131 10.37 -14.03 1.91
N ALA A 132 9.14 -13.54 2.02
CA ALA A 132 8.27 -13.25 0.88
C ALA A 132 8.87 -12.18 -0.05
N ALA A 133 9.54 -11.17 0.49
CA ALA A 133 10.19 -10.11 -0.27
C ALA A 133 11.58 -10.49 -0.83
N TYR A 134 12.02 -11.75 -0.69
CA TYR A 134 13.32 -12.17 -1.17
C TYR A 134 13.38 -12.18 -2.71
N ARG A 135 14.26 -11.34 -3.29
CA ARG A 135 14.41 -11.19 -4.74
C ARG A 135 14.73 -12.49 -5.48
N GLY A 136 15.41 -13.44 -4.82
CA GLY A 136 15.71 -14.74 -5.43
C GLY A 136 14.47 -15.55 -5.82
N TRP A 137 13.27 -15.24 -5.29
CA TRP A 137 12.02 -15.82 -5.78
C TRP A 137 11.69 -15.39 -7.20
N VAL A 138 11.97 -14.14 -7.56
CA VAL A 138 11.76 -13.62 -8.92
C VAL A 138 12.73 -14.30 -9.87
N ASP A 139 14.00 -14.44 -9.49
CA ASP A 139 15.00 -15.16 -10.28
C ASP A 139 14.61 -16.62 -10.48
N LEU A 140 14.10 -17.28 -9.44
CA LEU A 140 13.64 -18.67 -9.50
C LEU A 140 12.40 -18.81 -10.39
N ALA A 141 11.45 -17.89 -10.29
CA ALA A 141 10.24 -17.88 -11.12
C ALA A 141 10.59 -17.69 -12.61
N ASN A 142 11.55 -16.82 -12.93
CA ASN A 142 11.98 -16.56 -14.30
C ASN A 142 12.82 -17.68 -14.90
N ASN A 143 13.76 -18.25 -14.13
CA ASN A 143 14.73 -19.21 -14.65
C ASN A 143 14.32 -20.69 -14.47
N ALA A 144 13.46 -20.99 -13.48
CA ALA A 144 13.02 -22.34 -13.15
C ALA A 144 11.55 -22.38 -12.70
N PRO A 145 10.59 -22.02 -13.58
CA PRO A 145 9.17 -21.89 -13.22
C PRO A 145 8.57 -23.18 -12.65
N GLY A 146 9.03 -24.35 -13.10
CA GLY A 146 8.59 -25.65 -12.55
C GLY A 146 8.96 -25.84 -11.08
N VAL A 147 10.16 -25.43 -10.68
CA VAL A 147 10.63 -25.51 -9.29
C VAL A 147 9.89 -24.49 -8.42
N TYR A 148 9.69 -23.28 -8.94
CA TYR A 148 8.90 -22.24 -8.27
C TYR A 148 7.45 -22.69 -8.00
N ASN A 149 6.80 -23.33 -8.97
CA ASN A 149 5.43 -23.84 -8.82
C ASN A 149 5.33 -24.94 -7.76
N VAL A 150 6.30 -25.86 -7.70
CA VAL A 150 6.34 -26.92 -6.67
C VAL A 150 6.54 -26.31 -5.28
N PHE A 151 7.44 -25.33 -5.16
CA PHE A 151 7.63 -24.60 -3.91
C PHE A 151 6.34 -23.90 -3.46
N GLN A 152 5.69 -23.14 -4.35
CA GLN A 152 4.43 -22.47 -4.04
C GLN A 152 3.33 -23.46 -3.61
N ALA A 153 3.20 -24.58 -4.32
CA ALA A 153 2.22 -25.61 -3.98
C ALA A 153 2.46 -26.22 -2.60
N GLY A 154 3.73 -26.44 -2.22
CA GLY A 154 4.10 -26.91 -0.88
C GLY A 154 3.97 -25.85 0.22
N PHE A 155 4.16 -24.57 -0.12
CA PHE A 155 4.13 -23.46 0.84
C PHE A 155 2.71 -22.98 1.17
N ARG A 156 1.76 -23.12 0.23
CA ARG A 156 0.34 -22.82 0.43
C ARG A 156 -0.29 -23.50 1.68
N PRO A 157 -0.21 -24.83 1.87
CA PRO A 157 -0.76 -25.48 3.06
C PRO A 157 -0.02 -25.06 4.34
N PHE A 158 1.27 -24.74 4.26
CA PHE A 158 2.06 -24.24 5.38
C PHE A 158 1.55 -22.87 5.85
N ILE A 159 1.35 -21.90 4.95
CA ILE A 159 0.79 -20.59 5.31
C ILE A 159 -0.62 -20.75 5.90
N LYS A 160 -1.44 -21.65 5.35
CA LYS A 160 -2.79 -21.92 5.87
C LYS A 160 -2.75 -22.46 7.30
N GLY A 161 -1.88 -23.42 7.58
CA GLY A 161 -1.70 -23.93 8.94
C GLY A 161 -1.14 -22.86 9.88
N TYR A 162 -0.12 -22.13 9.45
CA TYR A 162 0.54 -21.11 10.25
C TYR A 162 -0.40 -19.94 10.62
N SER A 163 -1.21 -19.46 9.67
CA SER A 163 -2.22 -18.41 9.91
C SER A 163 -3.35 -18.86 10.85
N TYR A 164 -3.73 -20.15 10.80
CA TYR A 164 -4.69 -20.73 11.73
C TYR A 164 -4.21 -20.66 13.18
N PHE A 165 -2.91 -20.89 13.43
CA PHE A 165 -2.35 -20.86 14.79
C PHE A 165 -1.98 -19.47 15.30
N LEU A 166 -1.70 -18.51 14.41
CA LEU A 166 -1.21 -17.18 14.80
C LEU A 166 -2.28 -16.14 15.07
N SER A 167 -3.43 -16.25 14.42
CA SER A 167 -4.49 -15.24 14.58
C SER A 167 -5.52 -15.70 15.59
N ARG A 168 -6.09 -14.73 16.34
CA ARG A 168 -7.17 -14.97 17.31
C ARG A 168 -8.41 -15.62 16.66
N ASP A 169 -8.54 -15.47 15.34
CA ASP A 169 -9.60 -16.06 14.50
C ASP A 169 -9.00 -16.74 13.25
N GLY A 170 -8.15 -17.74 13.50
CA GLY A 170 -7.40 -18.51 12.50
C GLY A 170 -8.20 -19.05 11.32
N LYS A 171 -9.46 -19.38 11.57
CA LYS A 171 -10.37 -19.91 10.56
C LYS A 171 -10.73 -18.83 9.54
N GLN A 172 -11.07 -17.63 10.00
CA GLN A 172 -11.50 -16.53 9.14
C GLN A 172 -10.35 -16.00 8.27
N LEU A 173 -9.14 -15.90 8.84
CA LEU A 173 -7.95 -15.50 8.08
C LEU A 173 -7.58 -16.54 7.00
N GLY A 174 -7.69 -17.83 7.33
CA GLY A 174 -7.45 -18.91 6.38
C GLY A 174 -8.47 -18.93 5.23
N GLU A 175 -9.73 -18.62 5.51
CA GLU A 175 -10.78 -18.47 4.50
C GLU A 175 -10.51 -17.27 3.58
N MET A 176 -10.14 -16.11 4.13
CA MET A 176 -9.77 -14.92 3.35
C MET A 176 -8.60 -15.18 2.40
N LEU A 177 -7.52 -15.82 2.87
CA LEU A 177 -6.35 -16.16 2.04
C LEU A 177 -6.66 -17.17 0.93
N SER A 178 -7.79 -17.89 1.02
CA SER A 178 -8.23 -18.87 0.02
C SER A 178 -9.31 -18.37 -0.93
N ALA A 179 -10.03 -17.31 -0.56
CA ALA A 179 -11.13 -16.75 -1.35
C ALA A 179 -10.65 -15.78 -2.46
N ASP A 180 -9.45 -15.21 -2.31
CA ASP A 180 -8.82 -14.30 -3.28
C ASP A 180 -7.78 -15.00 -4.19
N ALA A 181 -7.94 -16.30 -4.47
CA ALA A 181 -7.06 -17.09 -5.34
C ALA A 181 -7.76 -17.59 -6.61
#